data_AF-X1F0B1-F1
#
_entry.id   AF-X1F0B1-F1
#
_cell.length_a   1.000
_cell.length_b   1.000
_cell.length_c   1.000
_cell.angle_alpha   90.00
_cell.angle_beta   90.00
_cell.angle_gamma   90.00
#
_symmetry.space_group_name_H-M   'P 1'
#
loop_
_entity.id
_entity.type
_entity.pdbx_description
1 polymer ?
#
loop_
_entity_poly.entity_id
_entity_poly.type
_entity_poly.pdbx_seq_one_letter_code
_entity_poly.pdbx_strand_id
1 'polypeptide(L)'
;MSHKLSLNAPRRPALSMSFSAHKLWWKYPDKTGLVWDDLGQQDTETRIYSLAYLENRISLAGTAPNAKIFRSIDYGLTWTDLGRQGTEYYIQSLAYLENGIALAGTGPKTAFCNQDGNGRGRSRAKSRYRRGFFD
;
A
#
# COMPACT_ATOMS: atom_id res chain seq x y z
N MET A 1 -43.05 8.84 40.34
CA MET A 1 -43.09 9.29 38.92
C MET A 1 -41.66 9.52 38.45
N SER A 2 -41.36 9.01 37.26
CA SER A 2 -40.09 9.00 36.50
C SER A 2 -39.34 10.35 36.49
N HIS A 3 -38.01 10.44 36.31
CA HIS A 3 -37.26 9.94 35.15
C HIS A 3 -35.75 9.72 35.43
N LYS A 4 -35.21 8.68 34.78
CA LYS A 4 -33.77 8.40 34.60
C LYS A 4 -33.15 9.40 33.61
N LEU A 5 -31.92 9.85 33.90
CA LEU A 5 -30.92 10.19 32.90
C LEU A 5 -29.61 9.48 33.28
N SER A 6 -29.16 8.57 32.42
CA SER A 6 -27.93 7.80 32.58
C SER A 6 -26.80 8.52 31.86
N LEU A 7 -25.73 8.87 32.58
CA LEU A 7 -24.47 9.31 31.99
C LEU A 7 -23.35 8.42 32.55
N ASN A 8 -23.02 7.34 31.86
CA ASN A 8 -21.88 6.49 32.21
C ASN A 8 -20.57 7.22 31.85
N ALA A 9 -19.89 7.75 32.86
CA ALA A 9 -18.50 8.20 32.78
C ALA A 9 -17.54 6.99 32.72
N PRO A 10 -16.37 7.11 32.07
CA PRO A 10 -15.45 6.00 31.89
C PRO A 10 -14.65 5.75 33.19
N ARG A 11 -14.65 4.52 33.70
CA ARG A 11 -13.75 4.13 34.79
C ARG A 11 -13.01 2.85 34.42
N ARG A 12 -11.71 3.02 34.14
CA ARG A 12 -10.71 1.95 34.01
C ARG A 12 -10.70 1.09 35.28
N PRO A 13 -10.40 -0.22 35.21
CA PRO A 13 -9.73 -0.90 36.31
C PRO A 13 -8.32 -1.36 35.94
N ALA A 14 -7.48 -1.36 36.97
CA ALA A 14 -6.06 -1.67 36.97
C ALA A 14 -5.78 -3.14 37.35
N LEU A 15 -4.60 -3.63 36.91
CA LEU A 15 -3.67 -4.61 37.51
C LEU A 15 -4.20 -5.95 38.11
N SER A 16 -3.70 -7.08 37.59
CA SER A 16 -2.98 -8.13 38.37
C SER A 16 -2.53 -9.32 37.47
N MET A 17 -1.40 -9.93 37.80
CA MET A 17 -0.75 -11.08 37.14
C MET A 17 -1.24 -12.44 37.70
N SER A 18 -1.29 -13.50 36.86
CA SER A 18 -0.62 -14.80 37.07
C SER A 18 -0.98 -15.82 35.96
N PHE A 19 -0.07 -16.77 35.72
CA PHE A 19 0.07 -17.65 34.57
C PHE A 19 -0.94 -18.81 34.49
N SER A 20 -1.55 -19.02 33.32
CA SER A 20 -1.95 -20.34 32.83
C SER A 20 -2.00 -20.34 31.30
N ALA A 21 -1.63 -21.48 30.72
CA ALA A 21 -1.21 -21.63 29.35
C ALA A 21 -2.27 -21.25 28.31
N HIS A 22 -1.77 -20.70 27.19
CA HIS A 22 -2.42 -20.66 25.88
C HIS A 22 -3.67 -19.78 25.73
N LYS A 23 -3.46 -18.50 25.43
CA LYS A 23 -4.14 -17.79 24.31
C LYS A 23 -3.82 -16.29 24.35
N LEU A 24 -2.90 -15.86 23.50
CA LEU A 24 -2.86 -14.48 23.05
C LEU A 24 -3.89 -14.33 21.93
N TRP A 25 -5.03 -13.74 22.26
CA TRP A 25 -6.04 -13.37 21.27
C TRP A 25 -5.64 -12.04 20.65
N TRP A 26 -5.01 -12.11 19.48
CA TRP A 26 -5.22 -11.09 18.46
C TRP A 26 -5.70 -11.81 17.20
N LYS A 27 -6.99 -12.12 17.15
CA LYS A 27 -7.69 -12.21 15.87
C LYS A 27 -8.42 -10.88 15.70
N TYR A 28 -8.11 -10.15 14.64
CA TYR A 28 -9.00 -9.11 14.15
C TYR A 28 -10.42 -9.71 14.05
N PRO A 29 -11.45 -9.16 14.72
CA PRO A 29 -12.66 -9.94 15.01
C PRO A 29 -13.63 -10.20 13.86
N ASP A 30 -13.49 -9.63 12.65
CA ASP A 30 -14.66 -9.55 11.76
C ASP A 30 -14.43 -9.61 10.26
N LYS A 31 -13.20 -9.57 9.74
CA LYS A 31 -12.99 -9.63 8.29
C LYS A 31 -12.33 -10.93 7.88
N THR A 32 -13.14 -11.93 7.58
CA THR A 32 -12.76 -13.27 7.06
C THR A 32 -12.13 -13.23 5.66
N GLY A 33 -11.55 -12.10 5.24
CA GLY A 33 -11.03 -11.90 3.87
C GLY A 33 -12.13 -11.80 2.80
N LEU A 34 -13.39 -11.66 3.20
CA LEU A 34 -14.56 -11.66 2.30
C LEU A 34 -15.18 -10.28 2.07
N VAL A 35 -14.73 -9.25 2.78
CA VAL A 35 -15.21 -7.87 2.63
C VAL A 35 -14.04 -7.00 2.20
N TRP A 36 -14.15 -6.44 1.00
CA TRP A 36 -13.23 -5.43 0.48
C TRP A 36 -13.82 -4.06 0.80
N ASP A 37 -13.06 -3.23 1.52
CA ASP A 37 -13.43 -1.83 1.73
C ASP A 37 -12.95 -1.01 0.52
N ASP A 38 -13.87 -0.37 -0.19
CA ASP A 38 -13.51 0.64 -1.18
C ASP A 38 -13.15 1.93 -0.46
N LEU A 39 -11.88 2.32 -0.53
CA LEU A 39 -11.36 3.55 0.07
C LEU A 39 -11.50 4.76 -0.88
N GLY A 40 -12.07 4.55 -2.08
CA GLY A 40 -12.24 5.57 -3.10
C GLY A 40 -10.93 5.99 -3.77
N GLN A 41 -11.05 6.93 -4.69
CA GLN A 41 -9.90 7.47 -5.43
C GLN A 41 -9.11 8.46 -4.56
N GLN A 42 -7.88 8.10 -4.20
CA GLN A 42 -7.01 8.89 -3.32
C GLN A 42 -6.15 9.94 -4.05
N ASP A 43 -6.01 9.85 -5.38
CA ASP A 43 -5.32 10.82 -6.23
C ASP A 43 -5.82 10.72 -7.68
N THR A 44 -5.42 11.64 -8.54
CA THR A 44 -5.63 11.71 -9.99
C THR A 44 -5.03 10.55 -10.79
N GLU A 45 -4.19 9.71 -10.17
CA GLU A 45 -3.67 8.50 -10.80
C GLU A 45 -4.83 7.53 -11.09
N THR A 46 -4.86 6.99 -12.30
CA THR A 46 -6.01 6.21 -12.78
C THR A 46 -5.82 4.71 -12.63
N ARG A 47 -4.59 4.27 -12.32
CA ARG A 47 -4.24 2.85 -12.18
C ARG A 47 -3.19 2.65 -11.11
N ILE A 48 -3.41 1.62 -10.30
CA ILE A 48 -2.38 1.00 -9.46
C ILE A 48 -1.87 -0.22 -10.22
N TYR A 49 -0.57 -0.23 -10.55
CA TYR A 49 0.08 -1.30 -11.31
C TYR A 49 0.80 -2.30 -10.43
N SER A 50 1.27 -1.86 -9.26
CA SER A 50 2.04 -2.70 -8.35
C SER A 50 1.78 -2.32 -6.91
N LEU A 51 1.84 -3.32 -6.03
CA LEU A 51 1.77 -3.17 -4.59
C LEU A 51 2.91 -3.99 -3.97
N ALA A 52 3.52 -3.46 -2.91
CA ALA A 52 4.47 -4.19 -2.09
C ALA A 52 4.19 -3.91 -0.62
N TYR A 53 4.05 -4.97 0.17
CA TYR A 53 4.08 -4.88 1.63
C TYR A 53 5.54 -5.05 2.08
N LEU A 54 5.99 -4.15 2.96
CA LEU A 54 7.31 -4.21 3.57
C LEU A 54 7.13 -4.78 4.99
N GLU A 55 7.73 -4.15 5.98
CA GLU A 55 7.52 -4.44 7.40
C GLU A 55 6.86 -3.24 8.09
N ASN A 56 6.56 -3.36 9.39
CA ASN A 56 6.08 -2.25 10.21
C ASN A 56 4.82 -1.53 9.65
N ARG A 57 3.93 -2.29 8.99
CA ARG A 57 2.67 -1.81 8.41
C ARG A 57 2.85 -0.95 7.16
N ILE A 58 4.07 -0.89 6.63
CA ILE A 58 4.39 -0.09 5.45
C ILE A 58 3.94 -0.83 4.19
N SER A 59 3.14 -0.16 3.38
CA SER A 59 2.75 -0.61 2.05
C SER A 59 3.12 0.45 1.02
N LEU A 60 3.61 0.00 -0.13
CA LEU A 60 3.90 0.85 -1.28
C LEU A 60 2.94 0.54 -2.42
N ALA A 61 2.51 1.56 -3.14
CA ALA A 61 1.72 1.45 -4.35
C ALA A 61 2.38 2.21 -5.50
N GLY A 62 2.56 1.51 -6.62
CA GLY A 62 3.10 2.08 -7.85
C GLY A 62 1.99 2.36 -8.86
N THR A 63 1.97 3.55 -9.45
CA THR A 63 0.82 4.02 -10.23
C THR A 63 1.13 4.44 -11.67
N ALA A 64 0.07 4.83 -12.38
CA ALA A 64 0.08 5.51 -13.67
C ALA A 64 -1.07 6.54 -13.75
N PRO A 65 -0.98 7.58 -14.61
CA PRO A 65 -0.01 7.76 -15.69
C PRO A 65 1.25 8.56 -15.32
N ASN A 66 1.39 9.02 -14.08
CA ASN A 66 2.51 9.89 -13.69
C ASN A 66 3.61 9.14 -12.93
N ALA A 67 3.61 7.81 -12.91
CA ALA A 67 4.62 6.99 -12.22
C ALA A 67 4.87 7.46 -10.77
N LYS A 68 3.80 7.70 -10.01
CA LYS A 68 3.91 8.04 -8.59
C LYS A 68 4.13 6.78 -7.75
N ILE A 69 4.78 6.98 -6.60
CA ILE A 69 4.84 5.99 -5.52
C ILE A 69 4.05 6.56 -4.36
N PHE A 70 3.09 5.80 -3.86
CA PHE A 70 2.39 6.11 -2.61
C PHE A 70 2.89 5.19 -1.50
N ARG A 71 2.88 5.70 -0.28
CA ARG A 71 3.22 4.95 0.94
C ARG A 71 2.10 5.04 1.95
N SER A 72 1.71 3.89 2.50
CA SER A 72 0.86 3.78 3.69
C SER A 72 1.69 3.30 4.88
N ILE A 73 1.30 3.69 6.09
CA ILE A 73 1.84 3.21 7.38
C ILE A 73 0.77 2.55 8.26
N ASP A 74 -0.41 2.32 7.70
CA ASP A 74 -1.63 1.88 8.38
C ASP A 74 -2.36 0.80 7.57
N TYR A 75 -1.59 -0.11 6.96
CA TYR A 75 -2.10 -1.25 6.17
C TYR A 75 -2.93 -0.86 4.93
N GLY A 76 -2.67 0.30 4.36
CA GLY A 76 -3.32 0.79 3.15
C GLY A 76 -4.60 1.57 3.40
N LEU A 77 -4.93 1.92 4.66
CA LEU A 77 -6.09 2.76 4.98
C LEU A 77 -5.89 4.20 4.51
N THR A 78 -4.70 4.75 4.68
CA THR A 78 -4.32 6.07 4.17
C THR A 78 -2.99 6.01 3.40
N TRP A 79 -2.84 6.91 2.43
CA TRP A 79 -1.71 6.92 1.52
C TRP A 79 -1.08 8.31 1.43
N THR A 80 0.23 8.38 1.55
CA THR A 80 1.04 9.58 1.32
C THR A 80 1.68 9.49 -0.06
N ASP A 81 1.47 10.50 -0.91
CA ASP A 81 2.16 10.63 -2.19
C ASP A 81 3.64 10.95 -1.98
N LEU A 82 4.54 10.11 -2.48
CA LEU A 82 6.00 10.31 -2.44
C LEU A 82 6.55 10.91 -3.74
N GLY A 83 5.65 11.24 -4.68
CA GLY A 83 5.96 11.97 -5.89
C GLY A 83 6.26 11.09 -7.10
N ARG A 84 6.29 11.77 -8.24
CA ARG A 84 6.56 11.20 -9.55
C ARG A 84 8.01 10.77 -9.70
N GLN A 85 8.22 9.57 -10.22
CA GLN A 85 9.55 9.01 -10.45
C GLN A 85 10.12 9.45 -11.81
N GLY A 86 10.65 10.67 -11.86
CA GLY A 86 11.29 11.24 -13.06
C GLY A 86 10.28 11.52 -14.19
N THR A 87 10.65 11.20 -15.43
CA THR A 87 9.78 11.40 -16.62
C THR A 87 9.00 10.14 -17.01
N GLU A 88 8.98 9.14 -16.14
CA GLU A 88 8.34 7.85 -16.39
C GLU A 88 6.81 7.97 -16.32
N TYR A 89 6.12 6.95 -16.82
CA TYR A 89 4.65 6.90 -16.87
C TYR A 89 4.05 5.81 -15.99
N TYR A 90 4.81 4.76 -15.70
CA TYR A 90 4.35 3.61 -14.94
C TYR A 90 5.36 3.22 -13.87
N ILE A 91 4.88 2.82 -12.69
CA ILE A 91 5.61 1.95 -11.77
C ILE A 91 5.06 0.53 -11.93
N GLN A 92 5.70 -0.27 -12.78
CA GLN A 92 5.20 -1.58 -13.19
C GLN A 92 5.44 -2.69 -12.16
N SER A 93 6.49 -2.54 -11.34
CA SER A 93 6.82 -3.51 -10.32
C SER A 93 7.42 -2.84 -9.09
N LEU A 94 7.16 -3.43 -7.93
CA LEU A 94 7.78 -3.10 -6.67
C LEU A 94 8.31 -4.40 -6.05
N ALA A 95 9.54 -4.36 -5.53
CA ALA A 95 10.15 -5.50 -4.85
C ALA A 95 10.75 -5.04 -3.53
N TYR A 96 10.32 -5.65 -2.43
CA TYR A 96 10.91 -5.43 -1.11
C TYR A 96 12.18 -6.27 -0.96
N LEU A 97 13.27 -5.66 -0.50
CA LEU A 97 14.58 -6.28 -0.29
C LEU A 97 14.96 -6.35 1.19
N GLU A 98 13.99 -6.30 2.09
CA GLU A 98 14.18 -6.22 3.55
C GLU A 98 14.78 -4.88 4.02
N ASN A 99 14.77 -4.66 5.34
CA ASN A 99 15.38 -3.48 6.00
C ASN A 99 14.93 -2.15 5.39
N GLY A 100 13.64 -2.03 5.06
CA GLY A 100 13.09 -0.79 4.49
C GLY A 100 13.50 -0.51 3.05
N ILE A 101 14.24 -1.39 2.37
CA ILE A 101 14.69 -1.15 1.00
C ILE A 101 13.68 -1.73 0.02
N ALA A 102 13.24 -0.92 -0.94
CA ALA A 102 12.45 -1.41 -2.08
C ALA A 102 13.00 -0.92 -3.43
N LEU A 103 12.85 -1.78 -4.44
CA LEU A 103 13.12 -1.45 -5.84
C LEU A 103 11.82 -1.20 -6.58
N ALA A 104 11.82 -0.20 -7.46
CA ALA A 104 10.70 0.12 -8.35
C ALA A 104 11.13 -0.02 -9.81
N GLY A 105 10.46 -0.89 -10.55
CA GLY A 105 10.59 -0.99 -12.01
C GLY A 105 9.72 0.07 -12.69
N THR A 106 10.35 0.99 -13.42
CA THR A 106 9.67 2.12 -14.05
C THR A 106 9.61 1.97 -15.56
N GLY A 107 8.48 2.36 -16.16
CA GLY A 107 8.26 2.24 -17.59
C GLY A 107 7.86 3.56 -18.27
N PRO A 108 8.33 3.80 -19.50
CA PRO A 108 7.86 4.90 -20.35
C PRO A 108 6.50 4.59 -20.96
N LYS A 109 5.77 5.62 -21.42
CA LYS A 109 4.42 5.49 -22.01
C LYS A 109 4.33 4.44 -23.13
N THR A 110 5.39 4.27 -23.91
CA THR A 110 5.44 3.42 -25.11
C THR A 110 6.01 2.02 -24.87
N ALA A 111 6.15 1.57 -23.61
CA ALA A 111 6.72 0.26 -23.29
C ALA A 111 5.85 -0.93 -23.76
N PHE A 112 4.56 -0.70 -24.06
CA PHE A 112 3.69 -1.70 -24.71
C PHE A 112 3.84 -1.61 -26.22
N CYS A 113 4.92 -2.15 -26.79
CA CYS A 113 4.93 -2.42 -28.22
C CYS A 113 4.12 -3.68 -28.49
N ASN A 114 2.97 -3.54 -29.18
CA ASN A 114 2.43 -4.66 -29.95
C ASN A 114 3.52 -5.07 -30.95
N GLN A 115 3.82 -6.36 -31.01
CA GLN A 115 4.61 -6.91 -32.10
C GLN A 115 3.77 -6.78 -33.37
N ASP A 116 4.03 -5.77 -34.19
CA ASP A 116 3.69 -5.83 -35.60
C ASP A 116 4.38 -7.10 -36.12
N GLY A 117 3.64 -7.99 -36.79
CA GLY A 117 4.08 -9.33 -37.21
C GLY A 117 5.30 -9.40 -38.15
N ASN A 118 6.10 -8.34 -38.25
CA ASN A 118 7.38 -8.26 -38.96
C ASN A 118 8.57 -7.77 -38.10
N GLY A 119 8.38 -7.57 -36.78
CA GLY A 119 9.47 -7.46 -35.80
C GLY A 119 10.36 -6.21 -35.86
N ARG A 120 9.89 -5.05 -36.34
CA ARG A 120 10.74 -3.85 -36.51
C ARG A 120 10.30 -2.55 -35.82
N GLY A 121 9.47 -2.59 -34.79
CA GLY A 121 9.18 -1.43 -33.93
C GLY A 121 10.17 -1.26 -32.77
N ARG A 122 11.32 -0.58 -32.96
CA ARG A 122 12.21 -0.23 -31.83
C ARG A 122 11.73 1.02 -31.10
N SER A 123 10.95 0.84 -30.05
CA SER A 123 10.85 1.83 -28.97
C SER A 123 12.23 2.03 -28.35
N ARG A 124 12.82 3.23 -28.44
CA ARG A 124 14.09 3.57 -27.74
C ARG A 124 13.89 3.78 -26.23
N ALA A 125 12.68 3.60 -25.73
CA ALA A 125 12.33 3.90 -24.36
C ALA A 125 12.73 2.70 -23.48
N LYS A 126 13.79 2.87 -22.68
CA LYS A 126 14.33 1.81 -21.81
C LYS A 126 13.63 1.84 -20.46
N SER A 127 13.15 0.67 -20.02
CA SER A 127 12.77 0.46 -18.62
C SER A 127 13.95 0.76 -17.70
N ARG A 128 13.67 1.33 -16.52
CA ARG A 128 14.68 1.66 -15.50
C ARG A 128 14.25 1.08 -14.17
N TYR A 129 15.19 0.98 -13.24
CA TYR A 129 14.88 0.69 -11.84
C TYR A 129 15.25 1.89 -10.96
N ARG A 130 14.54 2.04 -9.84
CA ARG A 130 14.82 3.02 -8.79
C ARG A 130 14.92 2.27 -7.46
N ARG A 131 15.73 2.79 -6.54
CA ARG A 131 15.87 2.27 -5.17
C ARG A 131 15.37 3.34 -4.19
N GLY A 132 14.53 2.95 -3.24
CA GLY A 132 14.10 3.78 -2.12
C GLY A 132 14.41 3.11 -0.78
N PHE A 133 14.47 3.92 0.27
CA PHE A 133 14.58 3.48 1.67
C PHE A 133 13.36 4.01 2.44
N PHE A 134 12.75 3.17 3.26
CA PHE A 134 11.49 3.42 3.97
C PHE A 134 11.60 2.87 5.39
N ASP A 135 11.54 3.75 6.39
CA ASP A 135 11.57 3.42 7.83
C ASP A 135 10.18 3.45 8.50
#